data_AF-A0A522HAC3-F1
#
_entry.id   AF-A0A522HAC3-F1
#
_cell.length_a   1.000
_cell.length_b   1.000
_cell.length_c   1.000
_cell.angle_alpha   90.00
_cell.angle_beta   90.00
_cell.angle_gamma   90.00
#
_symmetry.space_group_name_H-M   'P 1'
#
loop_
_entity.id
_entity.type
_entity.pdbx_description
1 polymer ?
#
loop_
_entity_poly.entity_id
_entity_poly.type
_entity_poly.pdbx_seq_one_letter_code
_entity_poly.pdbx_strand_id
1 'polypeptide(L)'
;MTVKVYKVEPKTENNQNVLDVKDGGKPIDATQSTTIVWYLDSDSGTFNAIDGSATSGFRWPTPPGSTAGFGTPTLAPGGQVLTIVDAAGADGTYTYQLNATINGTPYSTQISSSPAGTIDNPMIKNN
;
A
#
# COMPACT_ATOMS: atom_id res chain seq x y z
N MET A 1 -17.91 10.98 -2.35
CA MET A 1 -16.92 10.16 -1.63
C MET A 1 -16.87 8.80 -2.32
N THR A 2 -15.71 8.44 -2.84
CA THR A 2 -15.50 7.21 -3.63
C THR A 2 -14.83 6.14 -2.75
N VAL A 3 -14.95 4.87 -3.12
CA VAL A 3 -14.20 3.78 -2.48
C VAL A 3 -13.24 3.19 -3.51
N LYS A 4 -11.96 3.14 -3.19
CA LYS A 4 -10.93 2.46 -3.96
C LYS A 4 -10.52 1.21 -3.20
N VAL A 5 -10.61 0.05 -3.86
CA VAL A 5 -10.24 -1.23 -3.27
C VAL A 5 -9.06 -1.78 -4.05
N TYR A 6 -7.99 -2.11 -3.34
CA TYR A 6 -6.77 -2.67 -3.90
C TYR A 6 -6.53 -4.06 -3.34
N LYS A 7 -6.36 -5.01 -4.24
CA LYS A 7 -5.86 -6.34 -3.91
C LYS A 7 -4.36 -6.24 -3.61
N VAL A 8 -3.91 -6.93 -2.57
CA VAL A 8 -2.51 -7.01 -2.14
C VAL A 8 -2.11 -8.47 -2.12
N GLU A 9 -1.15 -8.85 -2.94
CA GLU A 9 -0.67 -10.23 -3.05
C GLU A 9 0.76 -10.35 -2.52
N PRO A 10 1.09 -11.34 -1.69
CA PRO A 10 2.48 -11.64 -1.40
C PRO A 10 3.17 -12.26 -2.60
N LYS A 11 4.37 -11.78 -2.91
CA LYS A 11 5.25 -12.36 -3.93
C LYS A 11 6.70 -12.34 -3.46
N THR A 12 7.53 -13.17 -4.10
CA THR A 12 8.98 -13.06 -3.99
C THR A 12 9.51 -12.33 -5.21
N GLU A 13 10.20 -11.22 -5.00
CA GLU A 13 10.81 -10.42 -6.07
C GLU A 13 12.26 -10.10 -5.69
N ASN A 14 13.22 -10.40 -6.58
CA ASN A 14 14.65 -10.20 -6.33
C ASN A 14 15.14 -10.80 -4.99
N ASN A 15 14.67 -12.01 -4.65
CA ASN A 15 14.93 -12.70 -3.39
C ASN A 15 14.43 -11.93 -2.13
N GLN A 16 13.46 -11.04 -2.28
CA GLN A 16 12.79 -10.32 -1.20
C GLN A 16 11.31 -10.70 -1.12
N ASN A 17 10.76 -10.74 0.09
CA ASN A 17 9.35 -10.96 0.35
C ASN A 17 8.60 -9.64 0.28
N VAL A 18 7.79 -9.45 -0.76
CA VAL A 18 7.16 -8.16 -1.04
C VAL A 18 5.64 -8.29 -1.13
N LEU A 19 4.95 -7.23 -0.73
CA LEU A 19 3.53 -7.05 -0.97
C LEU A 19 3.34 -6.31 -2.30
N ASP A 20 2.70 -6.98 -3.24
CA ASP A 20 2.29 -6.45 -4.53
C ASP A 20 0.89 -5.86 -4.43
N VAL A 21 0.79 -4.54 -4.32
CA VAL A 21 -0.51 -3.86 -4.44
C VAL A 21 -0.84 -3.76 -5.92
N LYS A 22 -2.01 -4.20 -6.35
CA LYS A 22 -2.38 -4.29 -7.79
C LYS A 22 -2.57 -2.95 -8.52
N ASP A 23 -2.23 -1.83 -7.88
CA ASP A 23 -2.00 -0.53 -8.52
C ASP A 23 -0.51 -0.22 -8.76
N GLY A 24 0.38 -1.11 -8.34
CA GLY A 24 1.84 -0.96 -8.34
C GLY A 24 2.40 -0.31 -7.06
N GLY A 25 1.62 -0.21 -5.98
CA GLY A 25 2.01 0.54 -4.78
C GLY A 25 2.13 2.04 -5.05
N LYS A 26 1.33 2.55 -6.00
CA LYS A 26 1.37 3.95 -6.41
C LYS A 26 1.07 4.85 -5.22
N PRO A 27 1.68 6.05 -5.15
CA PRO A 27 1.28 7.05 -4.17
C PRO A 27 -0.23 7.30 -4.20
N ILE A 28 -0.80 7.56 -3.03
CA ILE A 28 -2.21 7.92 -2.90
C ILE A 28 -2.38 9.32 -3.46
N ASP A 29 -3.20 9.44 -4.50
CA ASP A 29 -3.74 10.70 -4.99
C ASP A 29 -4.88 11.16 -4.07
N ALA A 30 -4.62 12.25 -3.35
CA ALA A 30 -5.53 12.84 -2.38
C ALA A 30 -6.41 13.95 -2.98
N THR A 31 -6.42 14.17 -4.30
CA THR A 31 -7.21 15.27 -4.91
C THR A 31 -8.73 15.13 -4.73
N GLN A 32 -9.22 14.01 -4.20
CA GLN A 32 -10.64 13.74 -3.99
C GLN A 32 -10.85 12.93 -2.71
N SER A 33 -11.89 13.26 -1.94
CA SER A 33 -12.28 12.47 -0.77
C SER A 33 -12.59 11.01 -1.13
N THR A 34 -11.84 10.08 -0.55
CA THR A 34 -11.91 8.66 -0.86
C THR A 34 -11.72 7.81 0.38
N THR A 35 -12.39 6.66 0.42
CA THR A 35 -11.99 5.55 1.28
C THR A 35 -11.07 4.66 0.47
N ILE A 36 -9.94 4.27 1.05
CA ILE A 36 -9.00 3.33 0.45
C ILE A 36 -9.00 2.07 1.29
N VAL A 37 -9.20 0.94 0.62
CA VAL A 37 -9.25 -0.38 1.24
C VAL A 37 -8.18 -1.24 0.59
N TRP A 38 -7.30 -1.81 1.39
CA TRP A 38 -6.38 -2.86 0.96
C TRP A 38 -6.88 -4.20 1.47
N TYR A 39 -7.00 -5.16 0.56
CA TYR A 39 -7.37 -6.54 0.85
C TYR A 39 -6.16 -7.44 0.61
N LEU A 40 -5.66 -8.07 1.65
CA LEU A 40 -4.58 -9.06 1.58
C LEU A 40 -5.13 -10.38 1.05
N ASP A 41 -4.72 -10.75 -0.15
CA ASP A 41 -5.06 -12.03 -0.78
C ASP A 41 -4.07 -13.11 -0.31
N SER A 42 -4.34 -13.63 0.87
CA SER A 42 -3.56 -14.70 1.49
C SER A 42 -4.43 -15.48 2.47
N ASP A 43 -4.46 -16.81 2.35
CA ASP A 43 -5.28 -17.68 3.19
C ASP A 43 -4.86 -17.71 4.67
N SER A 44 -3.62 -17.31 4.96
CA SER A 44 -3.01 -17.41 6.30
C SER A 44 -2.22 -16.16 6.70
N GLY A 45 -2.32 -15.10 5.90
CA GLY A 45 -1.64 -13.83 6.12
C GLY A 45 -2.52 -12.80 6.80
N THR A 46 -1.89 -11.93 7.58
CA THR A 46 -2.53 -10.72 8.11
C THR A 46 -1.63 -9.53 7.89
N PHE A 47 -2.20 -8.37 7.60
CA PHE A 47 -1.50 -7.12 7.86
C PHE A 47 -1.09 -7.07 9.33
N ASN A 48 0.05 -6.43 9.60
CA ASN A 48 0.52 -6.25 10.97
C ASN A 48 -0.38 -5.25 11.72
N ALA A 49 -0.25 -5.19 13.05
CA ALA A 49 -1.00 -4.24 13.87
C ALA A 49 -0.74 -2.77 13.46
N ILE A 50 -1.74 -1.90 13.68
CA ILE A 50 -1.61 -0.45 13.50
C ILE A 50 -1.09 0.16 14.81
N ASP A 51 0.23 0.22 14.96
CA ASP A 51 0.91 0.58 16.21
C ASP A 51 1.96 1.70 16.03
N GLY A 52 2.17 2.19 14.80
CA GLY A 52 3.14 3.23 14.49
C GLY A 52 4.60 2.77 14.44
N SER A 53 4.88 1.47 14.62
CA SER A 53 6.22 0.91 14.46
C SER A 53 6.67 0.87 13.00
N ALA A 54 7.95 0.59 12.75
CA ALA A 54 8.48 0.37 11.40
C ALA A 54 7.80 -0.80 10.67
N THR A 55 7.28 -1.77 11.43
CA THR A 55 6.57 -2.95 10.94
C THR A 55 5.05 -2.82 11.03
N SER A 56 4.52 -1.63 11.34
CA SER A 56 3.08 -1.42 11.44
C SER A 56 2.36 -1.76 10.14
N GLY A 57 1.14 -2.31 10.21
CA GLY A 57 0.38 -2.75 9.03
C GLY A 57 0.23 -1.69 7.95
N PHE A 58 0.16 -0.43 8.37
CA PHE A 58 0.26 0.74 7.51
C PHE A 58 1.17 1.78 8.16
N ARG A 59 2.00 2.44 7.35
CA ARG A 59 2.74 3.61 7.78
C ARG A 59 2.95 4.61 6.65
N TRP A 60 3.12 5.86 7.04
CA TRP A 60 3.63 6.91 6.18
C TRP A 60 5.16 6.97 6.33
N PRO A 61 5.96 6.62 5.29
CA PRO A 61 7.40 6.85 5.31
C PRO A 61 7.74 8.34 5.50
N THR A 62 6.95 9.20 4.87
CA THR A 62 6.92 10.64 5.12
C THR A 62 5.50 11.01 5.53
N PRO A 63 5.28 11.37 6.80
CA PRO A 63 3.94 11.72 7.28
C PRO A 63 3.31 12.84 6.43
N PRO A 64 2.04 12.69 6.03
CA PRO A 64 1.31 13.81 5.47
C PRO A 64 1.33 15.00 6.43
N GLY A 65 1.43 16.21 5.89
CA GLY A 65 1.22 17.43 6.69
C GLY A 65 -0.18 17.43 7.31
N SER A 66 -0.38 18.25 8.35
CA SER A 66 -1.65 18.33 9.10
C SER A 66 -2.88 18.72 8.25
N THR A 67 -2.66 19.18 7.01
CA THR A 67 -3.70 19.55 6.05
C THR A 67 -4.21 18.39 5.20
N ALA A 68 -3.59 17.20 5.26
CA ALA A 68 -3.82 16.13 4.27
C ALA A 68 -5.14 15.36 4.42
N GLY A 69 -5.99 15.67 5.40
CA GLY A 69 -7.32 15.05 5.53
C GLY A 69 -7.39 13.56 5.83
N PHE A 70 -6.25 12.86 5.91
CA PHE A 70 -6.19 11.43 6.22
C PHE A 70 -6.57 11.14 7.67
N GLY A 71 -7.55 10.27 7.85
CA GLY A 71 -7.88 9.68 9.13
C GLY A 71 -6.90 8.59 9.57
N THR A 72 -7.11 8.06 10.77
CA THR A 72 -6.33 6.95 11.30
C THR A 72 -6.58 5.66 10.49
N PRO A 73 -5.54 4.92 10.09
CA PRO A 73 -5.72 3.62 9.46
C PRO A 73 -6.38 2.64 10.42
N THR A 74 -7.27 1.80 9.91
CA THR A 74 -7.95 0.77 10.69
C THR A 74 -7.68 -0.60 10.10
N LEU A 75 -7.52 -1.59 10.98
CA LEU A 75 -7.37 -3.00 10.61
C LEU A 75 -8.64 -3.74 11.02
N ALA A 76 -9.30 -4.39 10.06
CA ALA A 76 -10.51 -5.16 10.33
C ALA A 76 -10.21 -6.41 11.20
N PRO A 77 -11.20 -6.91 11.95
CA PRO A 77 -11.11 -8.23 12.57
C PRO A 77 -10.71 -9.29 11.55
N GLY A 78 -9.74 -10.14 11.87
CA GLY A 78 -9.16 -11.11 10.94
C GLY A 78 -7.92 -10.61 10.18
N GLY A 79 -7.62 -9.31 10.20
CA GLY A 79 -6.33 -8.78 9.76
C GLY A 79 -6.07 -8.73 8.25
N GLN A 80 -7.03 -9.14 7.42
CA GLN A 80 -6.89 -9.16 5.96
C GLN A 80 -7.33 -7.87 5.27
N VAL A 81 -8.03 -6.98 5.98
CA VAL A 81 -8.56 -5.73 5.41
C VAL A 81 -8.02 -4.54 6.20
N LEU A 82 -7.33 -3.64 5.51
CA LEU A 82 -6.85 -2.38 6.05
C LEU A 82 -7.58 -1.22 5.35
N THR A 83 -8.07 -0.24 6.11
CA THR A 83 -8.81 0.91 5.58
C THR A 83 -8.20 2.23 6.04
N ILE A 84 -8.14 3.21 5.15
CA ILE A 84 -7.90 4.62 5.50
C ILE A 84 -8.93 5.50 4.79
N VAL A 85 -9.29 6.62 5.42
CA VAL A 85 -10.21 7.61 4.84
C VAL A 85 -9.44 8.89 4.59
N ASP A 86 -9.48 9.39 3.36
CA ASP A 86 -9.17 10.78 3.03
C ASP A 86 -10.48 11.57 2.99
N ALA A 87 -10.68 12.43 4.00
CA ALA A 87 -11.92 13.18 4.15
C ALA A 87 -11.89 14.53 3.42
N ALA A 88 -10.73 15.17 3.32
CA ALA A 88 -10.62 16.55 2.87
C ALA A 88 -10.40 16.66 1.37
N GLY A 89 -9.78 15.64 0.76
CA GLY A 89 -9.22 15.79 -0.57
C GLY A 89 -8.09 16.83 -0.54
N ALA A 90 -6.90 16.46 -0.09
CA ALA A 90 -5.76 17.37 -0.07
C ALA A 90 -5.04 17.41 -1.42
N ASP A 91 -4.50 18.56 -1.80
CA ASP A 91 -3.62 18.62 -2.98
C ASP A 91 -2.31 17.89 -2.69
N GLY A 92 -2.12 16.71 -3.28
CA GLY A 92 -0.86 15.99 -3.19
C GLY A 92 -0.93 14.50 -3.49
N THR A 93 0.26 13.93 -3.63
CA THR A 93 0.49 12.49 -3.74
C THR A 93 1.27 12.01 -2.52
N TYR A 94 0.79 10.96 -1.86
CA TYR A 94 1.36 10.50 -0.59
C TYR A 94 1.82 9.05 -0.69
N THR A 95 3.12 8.84 -0.49
CA THR A 95 3.71 7.49 -0.46
C THR A 95 3.36 6.81 0.86
N TYR A 96 2.93 5.57 0.80
CA TYR A 96 2.65 4.75 1.98
C TYR A 96 3.49 3.47 1.95
N GLN A 97 3.48 2.73 3.05
CA GLN A 97 4.02 1.40 3.13
C GLN A 97 3.04 0.50 3.88
N LEU A 98 2.80 -0.70 3.33
CA LEU A 98 2.08 -1.77 4.02
C LEU A 98 3.07 -2.81 4.53
N ASN A 99 2.74 -3.42 5.66
CA ASN A 99 3.49 -4.56 6.20
C ASN A 99 2.51 -5.67 6.61
N ALA A 100 2.87 -6.90 6.31
CA ALA A 100 2.08 -8.08 6.66
C ALA A 100 2.99 -9.22 7.11
N THR A 101 2.41 -10.16 7.86
CA THR A 101 3.06 -11.40 8.23
C THR A 101 2.23 -12.55 7.66
N ILE A 102 2.85 -13.38 6.83
CA ILE A 102 2.23 -14.53 6.17
C ILE A 102 3.01 -15.77 6.56
N ASN A 103 2.35 -16.72 7.22
CA ASN A 103 3.00 -17.93 7.75
C ASN A 103 4.26 -17.63 8.59
N GLY A 104 4.21 -16.57 9.41
CA GLY A 104 5.34 -16.12 10.25
C GLY A 104 6.45 -15.38 9.49
N THR A 105 6.34 -15.21 8.18
CA THR A 105 7.32 -14.51 7.35
C THR A 105 6.87 -13.06 7.12
N PRO A 106 7.74 -12.05 7.34
CA PRO A 106 7.40 -10.65 7.09
C PRO A 106 7.43 -10.31 5.60
N TYR A 107 6.47 -9.51 5.17
CA TYR A 107 6.35 -8.93 3.82
C TYR A 107 6.09 -7.43 3.95
N SER A 108 6.61 -6.65 3.01
CA SER A 108 6.31 -5.23 2.92
C SER A 108 6.17 -4.77 1.48
N THR A 109 5.43 -3.70 1.25
CA THR A 109 5.49 -3.02 -0.05
C THR A 109 6.88 -2.43 -0.23
N GLN A 110 7.48 -2.59 -1.40
CA GLN A 110 8.64 -1.78 -1.75
C GLN A 110 8.18 -0.33 -1.83
N ILE A 111 8.85 0.58 -1.10
CA ILE A 111 8.59 2.01 -1.24
C ILE A 111 9.13 2.41 -2.61
N SER A 112 8.27 2.39 -3.61
CA SER A 112 8.59 2.90 -4.93
C SER A 112 8.65 4.43 -4.84
N SER A 113 9.85 4.98 -4.65
CA SER A 113 10.11 6.42 -4.80
C SER A 113 10.23 6.85 -6.27
N SER A 114 10.01 5.93 -7.20
CA SER A 114 10.03 6.15 -8.63
C SER A 114 9.15 5.08 -9.27
N PRO A 115 8.20 5.43 -10.16
CA PRO A 115 7.50 4.42 -10.95
C PRO A 115 8.57 3.66 -11.73
N ALA A 116 8.98 2.52 -11.22
CA ALA A 116 9.63 1.52 -12.03
C ALA A 116 8.55 1.09 -12.99
N GLY A 117 8.50 1.74 -14.16
CA GLY A 117 7.86 1.15 -15.32
C GLY A 117 8.44 -0.24 -15.42
N THR A 118 7.63 -1.26 -15.16
CA THR A 118 8.02 -2.62 -15.47
C THR A 118 8.14 -2.64 -16.98
N ILE A 119 9.38 -2.68 -17.44
CA ILE A 119 9.72 -3.02 -18.81
C ILE A 119 9.51 -4.52 -19.00
N ASP A 120 8.29 -5.00 -18.74
CA ASP A 120 7.82 -6.24 -19.33
C ASP A 120 7.56 -5.95 -20.81
N ASN A 121 8.69 -5.86 -21.53
CA ASN A 121 8.90 -5.94 -22.97
C ASN A 121 8.93 -4.66 -23.85
N PRO A 122 9.93 -3.76 -23.73
CA PRO A 122 10.32 -2.90 -24.84
C PRO A 122 11.41 -3.61 -25.67
N MET A 123 11.00 -4.34 -26.71
CA MET A 123 11.94 -4.61 -27.80
C MET A 123 12.16 -3.31 -28.58
N ILE A 124 13.32 -2.68 -28.42
CA ILE A 124 13.79 -1.74 -29.44
C ILE A 124 14.27 -2.61 -30.62
N LYS A 125 13.45 -2.70 -31.67
CA LYS A 125 13.95 -3.11 -32.99
C LYS A 125 14.78 -1.96 -33.53
N ASN A 126 16.10 -2.13 -33.55
CA ASN A 126 16.94 -1.31 -34.42
C ASN A 126 17.23 -2.13 -35.68
N ASN A 127 16.71 -1.65 -36.82
CA ASN A 127 17.02 -2.17 -38.15
C ASN A 127 18.45 -1.82 -38.55
#